data_AF-A0A3D5EJ66-F1
#
_entry.id   AF-A0A3D5EJ66-F1
#
_cell.length_a   1.000
_cell.length_b   1.000
_cell.length_c   1.000
_cell.angle_alpha   90.00
_cell.angle_beta   90.00
_cell.angle_gamma   90.00
#
_symmetry.space_group_name_H-M   'P 1'
#
loop_
_entity.id
_entity.type
_entity.pdbx_description
1 polymer ?
#
loop_
_entity_poly.entity_id
_entity_poly.type
_entity_poly.pdbx_seq_one_letter_code
_entity_poly.pdbx_strand_id
1 'polypeptide(L)' 'MKVKQVVNTKFYSCYTGWNSLQFTDEAGNDVEIQMTDDDFLSVEKSIKNKADRIRSDRAEEASKLVGENSEDE' A
#
# COMPACT_ATOMS: atom_id res chain seq x y z
N MET A 1 -24.63 -12.73 14.88
CA MET A 1 -23.76 -12.98 13.71
C MET A 1 -23.19 -11.64 13.28
N LYS A 2 -21.87 -11.41 13.35
CA LYS A 2 -21.27 -10.17 12.81
C LYS A 2 -21.27 -10.28 11.29
N VAL A 3 -22.07 -9.44 10.62
CA VAL A 3 -22.07 -9.34 9.16
C VAL A 3 -20.76 -8.65 8.77
N LYS A 4 -19.89 -9.37 8.05
CA LYS A 4 -18.66 -8.78 7.48
C LYS A 4 -19.02 -8.20 6.11
N GLN A 5 -18.94 -6.88 5.99
CA GLN A 5 -19.01 -6.20 4.69
C GLN A 5 -17.59 -6.02 4.16
N VAL A 6 -17.34 -6.39 2.91
CA VAL A 6 -16.07 -6.18 2.22
C VAL A 6 -16.33 -5.22 1.07
N VAL A 7 -15.63 -4.09 1.07
CA VAL A 7 -15.64 -3.12 -0.03
C VAL A 7 -14.28 -3.22 -0.71
N ASN A 8 -14.26 -3.60 -1.98
CA ASN A 8 -13.04 -3.64 -2.79
C ASN A 8 -13.17 -2.57 -3.87
N THR A 9 -12.28 -1.59 -3.87
CA THR A 9 -12.20 -0.56 -4.92
C THR A 9 -10.74 -0.33 -5.32
N LYS A 10 -10.54 0.10 -6.57
CA LYS A 10 -9.25 0.65 -7.01
C LYS A 10 -9.30 2.14 -6.72
N PHE A 11 -8.35 2.63 -5.95
CA PHE A 11 -8.22 4.06 -5.72
C PHE A 11 -7.25 4.66 -6.73
N TYR A 12 -7.60 5.83 -7.24
CA TYR A 12 -6.73 6.68 -8.05
C TYR A 12 -5.91 7.60 -7.15
N SER A 13 -6.54 8.14 -6.11
CA SER A 13 -5.89 8.98 -5.10
C SER A 13 -6.16 8.44 -3.69
N CYS A 14 -5.21 8.70 -2.80
CA CYS A 14 -5.31 8.43 -1.37
C CYS A 14 -4.86 9.70 -0.64
N TYR A 15 -5.72 10.25 0.21
CA TYR A 15 -5.49 11.48 0.96
C TYR A 15 -5.75 11.28 2.44
N THR A 16 -4.85 11.78 3.27
CA THR A 16 -5.02 11.81 4.73
C THR A 16 -5.44 13.21 5.15
N GLY A 17 -6.70 13.35 5.58
CA GLY A 17 -7.23 14.53 6.24
C GLY A 17 -6.90 14.54 7.74
N TRP A 18 -7.47 15.50 8.47
CA TRP A 18 -7.19 15.66 9.91
C TRP A 18 -7.55 14.42 10.75
N ASN A 19 -8.71 13.79 10.48
CA ASN A 19 -9.18 12.59 11.20
C ASN A 19 -9.66 11.49 10.25
N SER A 20 -9.24 11.52 8.98
CA SER A 20 -9.76 10.58 8.00
C SER A 20 -8.79 10.21 6.91
N LEU A 21 -8.94 8.98 6.41
CA LEU A 21 -8.27 8.46 5.24
C LEU A 21 -9.29 8.34 4.11
N GLN A 22 -9.06 9.10 3.04
CA GLN A 22 -9.96 9.22 1.90
C GLN A 22 -9.37 8.57 0.66
N PHE A 23 -10.16 7.75 -0.01
CA PHE A 23 -9.83 7.12 -1.28
C PHE A 23 -10.84 7.58 -2.33
N THR A 24 -10.34 8.11 -3.45
CA THR A 24 -11.17 8.48 -4.60
C THR A 24 -10.90 7.51 -5.73
N ASP A 25 -11.95 6.98 -6.35
CA ASP A 25 -11.85 6.17 -7.56
C ASP A 25 -11.81 7.03 -8.84
N GLU A 26 -11.56 6.38 -9.99
CA GLU A 26 -11.50 7.08 -11.29
C GLU A 26 -12.85 7.67 -11.74
N ALA A 27 -13.96 7.19 -11.16
CA ALA A 27 -15.30 7.68 -11.43
C ALA A 27 -15.71 8.85 -10.51
N GLY A 28 -14.84 9.23 -9.56
CA GLY A 28 -15.10 10.28 -8.57
C GLY A 28 -15.93 9.82 -7.37
N ASN A 29 -16.05 8.51 -7.12
CA ASN A 29 -16.63 8.01 -5.88
C ASN A 29 -15.59 8.05 -4.76
N ASP A 30 -16.02 8.48 -3.58
CA ASP A 30 -15.16 8.63 -2.41
C ASP A 30 -15.50 7.58 -1.33
N VAL A 31 -14.45 6.97 -0.78
CA VAL A 31 -14.50 6.15 0.43
C VAL A 31 -13.70 6.85 1.50
N GLU A 32 -14.39 7.32 2.54
CA GLU A 32 -13.77 7.96 3.70
C GLU A 32 -13.83 7.04 4.92
N ILE A 33 -12.67 6.81 5.54
CA ILE A 33 -12.54 6.06 6.79
C ILE A 33 -12.12 7.04 7.87
N GLN A 34 -12.98 7.24 8.87
CA GLN A 34 -12.64 8.02 10.06
C GLN A 34 -11.66 7.21 10.93
N MET A 35 -10.54 7.83 11.29
CA MET A 35 -9.43 7.17 11.97
C MET A 35 -8.94 8.02 13.13
N THR A 36 -8.49 7.36 14.20
CA THR A 36 -7.79 8.00 15.31
C THR A 36 -6.28 8.04 15.07
N ASP A 37 -5.54 8.82 15.86
CA ASP A 37 -4.08 8.90 15.78
C ASP A 37 -3.40 7.52 15.90
N ASP A 38 -3.88 6.67 16.81
CA ASP A 38 -3.37 5.30 16.98
C ASP A 38 -3.64 4.42 15.76
N ASP A 39 -4.78 4.60 15.10
CA ASP A 39 -5.10 3.89 13.86
C ASP A 39 -4.12 4.29 12.74
N PHE A 40 -3.75 5.57 12.65
CA PHE A 40 -2.76 6.04 11.68
C PHE A 40 -1.38 5.42 11.91
N LEU A 41 -0.91 5.38 13.17
CA LEU A 41 0.38 4.75 13.52
C LEU A 41 0.38 3.25 13.18
N SER A 42 -0.75 2.57 13.40
CA SER A 42 -0.91 1.16 13.04
C SER A 42 -0.84 0.94 11.53
N VAL A 43 -1.52 1.79 10.75
CA VAL A 43 -1.53 1.73 9.28
C VAL A 43 -0.14 2.06 8.71
N GLU A 44 0.55 3.07 9.23
CA GLU A 44 1.92 3.43 8.83
C GLU A 44 2.85 2.20 8.91
N LYS A 45 2.86 1.51 10.04
CA LYS A 45 3.70 0.34 10.26
C LYS A 45 3.38 -0.77 9.24
N SER A 46 2.11 -1.01 8.98
CA SER A 46 1.66 -2.02 8.01
C SER A 46 2.10 -1.69 6.58
N ILE A 47 1.88 -0.45 6.15
CA ILE A 47 2.26 0.03 4.81
C ILE A 47 3.78 0.02 4.66
N LYS A 48 4.52 0.49 5.66
CA LYS A 48 5.98 0.53 5.65
C LYS A 48 6.58 -0.86 5.49
N ASN A 49 6.14 -1.83 6.29
CA ASN A 49 6.62 -3.22 6.18
C ASN A 49 6.39 -3.79 4.78
N LYS A 50 5.23 -3.50 4.17
CA LYS A 50 4.93 -3.92 2.80
C LYS A 50 5.87 -3.26 1.80
N ALA A 51 6.08 -1.95 1.93
CA ALA A 51 6.96 -1.19 1.04
C ALA A 51 8.42 -1.65 1.15
N ASP A 52 8.91 -1.88 2.36
CA ASP A 52 10.28 -2.35 2.60
C ASP A 52 10.51 -3.74 2.00
N ARG A 53 9.54 -4.65 2.15
CA ARG A 53 9.61 -5.95 1.48
C ARG A 53 9.68 -5.81 -0.05
N ILE A 54 8.81 -4.99 -0.65
CA ILE A 54 8.83 -4.75 -2.11
C ILE A 54 10.17 -4.20 -2.56
N ARG A 55 10.78 -3.30 -1.79
CA ARG A 55 12.12 -2.76 -2.09
C ARG A 55 13.19 -3.85 -2.04
N SER A 56 13.15 -4.72 -1.03
CA SER A 56 14.06 -5.86 -0.90
C SER A 56 13.92 -6.82 -2.08
N ASP A 57 12.68 -7.24 -2.38
CA ASP A 57 12.37 -8.16 -3.49
C ASP A 57 12.93 -7.61 -4.82
N ARG A 58 12.72 -6.32 -5.10
CA ARG A 58 13.22 -5.66 -6.32
C ARG A 58 14.74 -5.53 -6.35
N ALA A 59 15.38 -5.29 -5.20
CA ALA A 59 16.84 -5.21 -5.12
C ALA A 59 17.49 -6.60 -5.36
N GLU A 60 16.89 -7.66 -4.83
CA GLU A 60 17.32 -9.04 -5.09
C GLU A 60 17.13 -9.41 -6.56
N GLU A 61 15.99 -9.09 -7.18
CA GLU A 61 15.74 -9.31 -8.61
C GLU A 61 16.76 -8.57 -9.49
N ALA A 62 17.02 -7.30 -9.20
CA ALA A 62 18.03 -6.53 -9.92
C ALA A 62 19.44 -7.12 -9.76
N SER A 63 19.78 -7.61 -8.56
CA SER A 63 21.09 -8.22 -8.30
C SER A 63 21.26 -9.55 -9.03
N LYS A 64 20.20 -10.36 -9.12
CA LYS A 64 20.21 -11.62 -9.89
C LYS A 64 20.41 -11.37 -11.38
N LEU A 65 19.70 -10.40 -11.96
CA LEU A 65 19.85 -10.04 -13.37
C LEU A 65 21.25 -9.54 -13.71
N VAL A 66 21.89 -8.79 -12.79
CA VAL A 66 23.28 -8.34 -12.95
C VAL A 66 24.27 -9.50 -12.84
N GLY A 67 24.03 -10.44 -11.91
CA GLY A 67 24.86 -11.64 -11.74
C GLY A 67 24.80 -12.57 -12.95
N GLU A 68 23.60 -12.89 -13.43
CA GLU A 68 23.39 -13.74 -14.62
C GLU A 68 24.03 -13.13 -15.88
N ASN A 69 23.86 -11.82 -16.11
CA ASN A 69 24.51 -11.15 -17.25
C ASN A 69 26.04 -11.09 -17.16
N SER A 70 26.63 -11.24 -15.97
CA SER A 70 28.09 -11.27 -15.79
C SER A 70 28.71 -12.66 -15.88
N GLU A 71 27.88 -13.71 -15.87
CA GLU A 71 28.32 -15.11 -16.05
C GLU A 71 28.23 -15.57 -17.51
N ASP A 72 27.52 -14.82 -18.36
CA ASP A 72 27.34 -15.08 -19.81
C ASP A 72 28.32 -14.31 -20.73
N GLU A 73 29.28 -13.53 -20.19
CA GLU A 73 30.42 -12.89 -20.91
C GLU A 73 31.77 -13.55 -20.55
#